data_AF-A0A4S0IPK3-F1
#
_entry.id   AF-A0A4S0IPK3-F1
#
_cell.length_a   1.000
_cell.length_b   1.000
_cell.length_c   1.000
_cell.angle_alpha   90.00
_cell.angle_beta   90.00
_cell.angle_gamma   90.00
#
_symmetry.space_group_name_H-M   'P 1'
#
loop_
_entity.id
_entity.type
_entity.pdbx_description
1 polymer ?
#
loop_
_entity_poly.entity_id
_entity_poly.type
_entity_poly.pdbx_seq_one_letter_code
_entity_poly.pdbx_strand_id
1 'polypeptide(L)'
;AAAFRPWAGRTGKERGKILNRWYDLIIANRADLAAILTGEQGKPLDEALGEIDYAASYVEFYAEEANRVAGEILSSHRVDARLFVLRQPIGVVAAITPWNFPAAMITRKVSPALAGGCP
;
A
#
# COMPACT_ATOMS: atom_id res chain seq x y z
N ALA A 1 11.86 -11.09 9.37
CA ALA A 1 10.82 -12.15 9.42
C ALA A 1 9.86 -12.03 10.62
N ALA A 2 10.31 -11.56 11.80
CA ALA A 2 9.48 -11.49 13.01
C ALA A 2 8.17 -10.68 12.86
N ALA A 3 8.14 -9.66 12.00
CA ALA A 3 6.97 -8.80 11.80
C ALA A 3 5.88 -9.36 10.86
N PHE A 4 6.19 -10.37 10.02
CA PHE A 4 5.22 -10.85 9.02
C PHE A 4 3.97 -11.45 9.66
N ARG A 5 4.13 -12.43 10.55
CA ARG A 5 2.98 -13.10 11.17
C ARG A 5 2.08 -12.13 11.95
N PRO A 6 2.62 -11.24 12.81
CA PRO A 6 1.80 -10.24 13.49
C PRO A 6 1.07 -9.29 12.52
N TRP A 7 1.71 -8.89 11.41
CA TRP A 7 1.10 -7.99 10.44
C TRP A 7 -0.01 -8.68 9.62
N ALA A 8 0.26 -9.87 9.10
CA ALA A 8 -0.71 -10.68 8.37
C ALA A 8 -1.93 -11.07 9.21
N GLY A 9 -1.75 -11.21 10.52
CA GLY A 9 -2.82 -11.51 11.47
C GLY A 9 -3.76 -10.34 11.78
N ARG A 10 -3.44 -9.11 11.39
CA ARG A 10 -4.35 -7.97 11.52
C ARG A 10 -5.53 -8.11 10.55
N THR A 11 -6.67 -7.56 10.91
CA THR A 11 -7.81 -7.42 9.99
C THR A 11 -7.51 -6.39 8.90
N GLY A 12 -8.21 -6.50 7.76
CA GLY A 12 -8.16 -5.47 6.71
C GLY A 12 -8.46 -4.07 7.24
N LYS A 13 -9.39 -3.96 8.19
CA LYS A 13 -9.81 -2.68 8.80
C LYS A 13 -8.69 -2.04 9.61
N GLU A 14 -7.96 -2.83 10.40
CA GLU A 14 -6.82 -2.33 11.17
C GLU A 14 -5.68 -1.87 10.27
N ARG A 15 -5.39 -2.63 9.21
CA ARG A 15 -4.36 -2.23 8.23
C ARG A 15 -4.76 -0.96 7.50
N GLY A 16 -6.01 -0.86 7.05
CA GLY A 16 -6.55 0.33 6.40
C GLY A 16 -6.49 1.57 7.30
N LYS A 17 -6.82 1.46 8.59
CA LYS A 17 -6.66 2.57 9.55
C LYS A 17 -5.22 3.06 9.67
N ILE A 18 -4.26 2.15 9.71
CA ILE A 18 -2.84 2.49 9.79
C ILE A 18 -2.38 3.19 8.50
N LEU A 19 -2.79 2.68 7.34
CA LEU A 19 -2.47 3.29 6.04
C LEU A 19 -3.12 4.67 5.88
N ASN A 20 -4.37 4.85 6.29
CA ASN A 20 -5.01 6.17 6.29
C ASN A 20 -4.28 7.15 7.22
N ARG A 21 -3.83 6.68 8.39
CA ARG A 21 -3.01 7.53 9.27
C ARG A 21 -1.69 7.92 8.61
N TRP A 22 -1.08 7.03 7.84
CA TRP A 22 0.12 7.35 7.08
C TRP A 22 -0.16 8.37 5.97
N TYR A 23 -1.27 8.20 5.23
CA TYR A 23 -1.75 9.20 4.26
C TYR A 23 -1.91 10.59 4.90
N ASP A 24 -2.63 10.69 6.03
CA ASP A 24 -2.83 11.95 6.75
C ASP A 24 -1.49 12.63 7.09
N LEU A 25 -0.51 11.83 7.51
CA LEU A 25 0.83 12.31 7.86
C LEU A 25 1.62 12.77 6.63
N ILE A 26 1.48 12.10 5.48
CA ILE A 26 2.11 12.57 4.23
C ILE A 26 1.53 13.93 3.85
N ILE A 27 0.20 14.08 3.85
CA ILE A 27 -0.47 15.33 3.50
C ILE A 27 -0.10 16.45 4.49
N ALA A 28 -0.07 16.15 5.79
CA ALA A 28 0.32 17.12 6.82
C ALA A 28 1.76 17.63 6.67
N ASN A 29 2.66 16.86 6.05
CA ASN A 29 4.07 17.20 5.84
C ASN A 29 4.40 17.44 4.35
N ARG A 30 3.38 17.71 3.52
CA ARG A 30 3.50 17.80 2.06
C ARG A 30 4.60 18.74 1.59
N ALA A 31 4.68 19.94 2.18
CA ALA A 31 5.65 20.95 1.80
C ALA A 31 7.09 20.54 2.12
N ASP A 32 7.33 19.99 3.31
CA ASP A 32 8.66 19.56 3.75
C ASP A 32 9.16 18.38 2.91
N LEU A 33 8.29 17.40 2.63
CA LEU A 33 8.62 16.26 1.77
C LEU A 33 8.94 16.69 0.33
N ALA A 34 8.20 17.66 -0.21
CA ALA A 34 8.47 18.22 -1.53
C ALA A 34 9.80 18.99 -1.58
N ALA A 35 10.15 19.72 -0.52
CA ALA A 35 11.43 20.41 -0.42
C ALA A 35 12.61 19.43 -0.42
N ILE A 36 12.49 18.30 0.28
CA ILE A 36 13.48 17.22 0.26
C ILE A 36 13.62 16.66 -1.16
N LEU A 37 12.52 16.31 -1.81
CA LEU A 37 12.49 15.80 -3.20
C LEU A 37 13.20 16.75 -4.18
N THR A 38 12.88 18.04 -4.14
CA THR A 38 13.54 19.04 -4.98
C THR A 38 15.04 19.12 -4.66
N GLY A 39 15.42 19.08 -3.37
CA GLY A 39 16.81 19.17 -2.94
C GLY A 39 17.68 17.97 -3.38
N GLU A 40 17.13 16.76 -3.39
CA GLU A 40 17.88 15.54 -3.74
C GLU A 40 17.77 15.14 -5.22
N GLN A 41 16.60 15.34 -5.84
CA GLN A 41 16.29 14.85 -7.18
C GLN A 41 16.37 15.96 -8.24
N GLY A 42 16.12 17.21 -7.87
CA GLY A 42 16.29 18.39 -8.71
C GLY A 42 15.05 18.89 -9.45
N LYS A 43 13.90 18.22 -9.35
CA LYS A 43 12.65 18.72 -9.98
C LYS A 43 12.14 20.02 -9.33
N PRO A 44 11.46 20.90 -10.10
CA PRO A 44 10.82 22.09 -9.55
C PRO A 44 9.88 21.77 -8.38
N LEU A 45 9.77 22.68 -7.42
CA LEU A 45 8.97 22.48 -6.21
C LEU A 45 7.51 22.16 -6.53
N ASP A 46 6.92 22.81 -7.52
CA ASP A 46 5.52 22.55 -7.92
C ASP A 46 5.32 21.12 -8.45
N GLU A 47 6.31 20.57 -9.18
CA GLU A 47 6.29 19.18 -9.61
C GLU A 47 6.48 18.21 -8.43
N ALA A 48 7.36 18.53 -7.48
CA ALA A 48 7.56 17.73 -6.27
C ALA A 48 6.31 17.69 -5.39
N LEU A 49 5.63 18.83 -5.23
CA LEU A 49 4.35 18.92 -4.52
C LEU A 49 3.28 18.03 -5.17
N GLY A 50 3.19 18.05 -6.51
CA GLY A 50 2.30 17.16 -7.26
C GLY A 50 2.67 15.69 -7.10
N GLU A 51 3.97 15.35 -7.06
CA GLU A 51 4.40 13.97 -6.79
C GLU A 51 4.00 13.52 -5.38
N ILE A 52 4.14 14.35 -4.35
CA ILE A 52 3.75 13.97 -2.99
C ILE A 52 2.24 13.66 -2.91
N ASP A 53 1.40 14.47 -3.55
CA ASP A 53 -0.05 14.19 -3.62
C ASP A 53 -0.33 12.89 -4.38
N TYR A 54 0.36 12.69 -5.50
CA TYR A 54 0.24 11.47 -6.29
C TYR A 54 0.68 10.23 -5.48
N ALA A 55 1.79 10.33 -4.76
CA ALA A 55 2.30 9.28 -3.89
C ALA A 55 1.32 8.97 -2.74
N ALA A 56 0.74 10.01 -2.13
CA ALA A 56 -0.25 9.89 -1.06
C ALA A 56 -1.53 9.17 -1.54
N SER A 57 -1.98 9.46 -2.77
CA SER A 57 -3.19 8.84 -3.33
C SER A 57 -3.09 7.31 -3.44
N TYR A 58 -1.89 6.75 -3.66
CA TYR A 58 -1.69 5.29 -3.59
C TYR A 58 -1.91 4.75 -2.19
N VAL A 59 -1.43 5.47 -1.16
CA VAL A 59 -1.61 5.05 0.24
C VAL A 59 -3.09 5.04 0.61
N GLU A 60 -3.81 6.12 0.29
CA GLU A 60 -5.25 6.25 0.52
C GLU A 60 -6.04 5.14 -0.21
N PHE A 61 -5.81 4.98 -1.52
CA PHE A 61 -6.50 3.96 -2.31
C PHE A 61 -6.31 2.55 -1.73
N TYR A 62 -5.07 2.16 -1.41
CA TYR A 62 -4.82 0.82 -0.88
C TYR A 62 -5.23 0.67 0.59
N ALA A 63 -5.34 1.74 1.36
CA ALA A 63 -5.94 1.71 2.68
C ALA A 63 -7.40 1.24 2.62
N GLU A 64 -8.14 1.69 1.60
CA GLU A 64 -9.49 1.22 1.36
C GLU A 64 -9.54 -0.21 0.82
N GLU A 65 -8.68 -0.54 -0.15
CA GLU A 65 -8.60 -1.88 -0.74
C GLU A 65 -8.21 -2.97 0.26
N ALA A 66 -7.56 -2.60 1.38
CA ALA A 66 -7.27 -3.53 2.47
C ALA A 66 -8.53 -4.25 3.00
N ASN A 67 -9.72 -3.65 2.86
CA ASN A 67 -11.00 -4.24 3.24
C ASN A 67 -11.73 -4.98 2.11
N ARG A 68 -11.21 -4.93 0.88
CA ARG A 68 -11.89 -5.45 -0.32
C ARG A 68 -11.19 -6.67 -0.94
N VAL A 69 -10.28 -7.31 -0.20
CA VAL A 69 -9.64 -8.58 -0.59
C VAL A 69 -10.65 -9.73 -0.42
N ALA A 70 -11.53 -9.89 -1.40
CA ALA A 70 -12.56 -10.92 -1.41
C ALA A 70 -12.00 -12.27 -1.89
N GLY A 71 -12.55 -13.37 -1.37
CA GLY A 71 -12.42 -14.70 -1.97
C GLY A 71 -13.51 -14.95 -3.02
N GLU A 72 -13.61 -16.19 -3.50
CA GLU A 72 -14.68 -16.63 -4.41
C GLU A 72 -15.29 -17.95 -3.94
N ILE A 73 -16.58 -18.13 -4.19
CA ILE A 73 -17.29 -19.41 -4.04
C ILE A 73 -17.65 -19.87 -5.44
N LEU A 74 -17.13 -21.02 -5.85
CA LEU A 74 -17.31 -21.54 -7.21
C LEU A 74 -18.34 -22.68 -7.22
N SER A 75 -19.03 -22.83 -8.34
CA SER A 75 -19.94 -23.96 -8.57
C SER A 75 -19.16 -25.28 -8.57
N SER A 76 -19.57 -26.20 -7.71
CA SER A 76 -19.00 -27.54 -7.65
C SER A 76 -19.61 -28.43 -8.74
N HIS A 77 -18.77 -29.25 -9.37
CA HIS A 77 -19.22 -30.34 -10.25
C HIS A 77 -19.66 -31.58 -9.47
N ARG A 78 -19.37 -31.64 -8.16
CA ARG A 78 -19.78 -32.70 -7.23
C ARG A 78 -20.87 -32.21 -6.28
N VAL A 79 -21.87 -33.06 -6.03
CA VAL A 79 -23.05 -32.76 -5.20
C VAL A 79 -22.67 -32.53 -3.72
N ASP A 80 -21.62 -33.21 -3.27
CA ASP A 80 -21.14 -33.26 -1.88
C ASP A 80 -19.94 -32.32 -1.60
N ALA A 81 -19.60 -31.42 -2.54
CA ALA A 81 -18.45 -30.53 -2.40
C ALA A 81 -18.82 -29.04 -2.49
N ARG A 82 -17.94 -28.22 -1.92
CA ARG A 82 -17.94 -26.75 -2.04
C ARG A 82 -16.54 -26.31 -2.42
N LEU A 83 -16.45 -25.36 -3.34
CA LEU A 83 -15.18 -24.85 -3.84
C LEU A 83 -15.01 -23.40 -3.38
N PHE A 84 -13.90 -23.15 -2.68
CA PHE A 84 -13.55 -21.83 -2.16
C PHE A 84 -12.18 -21.40 -2.70
N VAL A 85 -12.09 -20.12 -3.09
CA VAL A 85 -10.82 -19.46 -3.39
C VAL A 85 -10.59 -18.41 -2.32
N LEU A 86 -9.45 -18.49 -1.64
CA LEU A 86 -9.03 -17.50 -0.64
C LEU A 86 -7.82 -16.74 -1.19
N ARG A 87 -7.72 -15.46 -0.84
CA ARG A 87 -6.56 -14.60 -1.15
C ARG A 87 -5.82 -14.31 0.16
N GLN A 88 -4.52 -14.59 0.20
CA GLN A 88 -3.67 -14.46 1.39
C GLN A 88 -2.36 -13.75 1.05
N PRO A 89 -1.72 -13.06 2.02
CA PRO A 89 -0.43 -12.41 1.79
C PRO A 89 0.64 -13.42 1.40
N ILE A 90 1.49 -13.04 0.44
CA ILE A 90 2.57 -13.90 -0.08
C ILE A 90 3.72 -14.06 0.92
N GLY A 91 3.98 -13.06 1.76
CA GLY A 91 5.11 -13.06 2.69
C GLY A 91 5.83 -11.72 2.78
N VAL A 92 7.14 -11.77 3.04
CA VAL A 92 8.02 -10.59 3.07
C VAL A 92 8.30 -10.12 1.65
N VAL A 93 8.18 -8.81 1.41
CA VAL A 93 8.39 -8.19 0.10
C VAL A 93 9.63 -7.29 0.11
N ALA A 94 10.42 -7.34 -0.97
CA ALA A 94 11.48 -6.38 -1.23
C ALA A 94 11.07 -5.46 -2.39
N ALA A 95 11.15 -4.15 -2.18
CA ALA A 95 10.86 -3.14 -3.20
C ALA A 95 12.15 -2.43 -3.61
N ILE A 96 12.49 -2.49 -4.90
CA ILE A 96 13.59 -1.72 -5.51
C ILE A 96 12.94 -0.64 -6.37
N THR A 97 13.28 0.62 -6.15
CA THR A 97 12.64 1.78 -6.79
C THR A 97 13.67 2.71 -7.42
N PRO A 98 13.37 3.30 -8.60
CA PRO A 98 14.25 4.26 -9.27
C PRO A 98 14.17 5.66 -8.64
N TRP A 99 15.05 6.56 -9.08
CA TRP A 99 15.21 7.92 -8.55
C TRP A 99 14.31 8.98 -9.21
N ASN A 100 13.64 8.69 -10.32
CA ASN A 100 12.90 9.71 -11.09
C ASN A 100 11.58 10.16 -10.43
N PHE A 101 10.93 9.26 -9.67
CA PHE A 101 9.78 9.56 -8.82
C PHE A 101 9.98 8.91 -7.44
N PRO A 102 10.85 9.48 -6.59
CA PRO A 102 11.30 8.84 -5.35
C PRO A 102 10.16 8.50 -4.40
N ALA A 103 9.13 9.35 -4.28
CA ALA A 103 8.01 9.11 -3.38
C ALA A 103 6.99 8.16 -4.01
N ALA A 104 6.55 8.43 -5.24
CA ALA A 104 5.47 7.69 -5.87
C ALA A 104 5.85 6.24 -6.20
N MET A 105 7.11 5.97 -6.55
CA MET A 105 7.56 4.60 -6.84
C MET A 105 7.59 3.71 -5.58
N ILE A 106 7.83 4.32 -4.41
CA ILE A 106 7.80 3.62 -3.13
C ILE A 106 6.35 3.33 -2.74
N THR A 107 5.49 4.35 -2.65
CA THR A 107 4.11 4.16 -2.18
C THR A 107 3.30 3.24 -3.08
N ARG A 108 3.54 3.28 -4.41
CA ARG A 108 2.89 2.36 -5.35
C ARG A 108 3.22 0.87 -5.12
N LYS A 109 4.33 0.56 -4.46
CA LYS A 109 4.73 -0.82 -4.11
C LYS A 109 4.41 -1.17 -2.65
N VAL A 110 4.73 -0.27 -1.73
CA VAL A 110 4.62 -0.50 -0.29
C VAL A 110 3.15 -0.49 0.16
N SER A 111 2.32 0.43 -0.34
CA SER A 111 0.91 0.51 0.03
C SER A 111 0.11 -0.77 -0.28
N PRO A 112 0.16 -1.36 -1.50
CA PRO A 112 -0.52 -2.63 -1.76
C PRO A 112 0.07 -3.80 -0.98
N ALA A 113 1.38 -3.84 -0.77
CA ALA A 113 2.01 -4.88 0.04
C ALA A 113 1.47 -4.86 1.48
N LEU A 114 1.50 -3.69 2.12
CA LEU A 114 0.99 -3.52 3.48
C LEU A 114 -0.51 -3.80 3.56
N ALA A 115 -1.31 -3.28 2.62
CA ALA A 115 -2.75 -3.54 2.55
C ALA A 115 -3.07 -5.04 2.44
N GLY A 116 -2.31 -5.76 1.63
CA GLY A 116 -2.40 -7.20 1.43
C GLY A 116 -1.92 -8.05 2.62
N GLY A 117 -1.23 -7.44 3.60
CA GLY A 117 -0.71 -8.13 4.79
C GLY A 117 0.76 -8.55 4.67
N CYS A 118 1.51 -7.98 3.73
CA CYS A 118 2.94 -8.22 3.51
C CYS A 118 3.79 -7.07 4.08
N PRO A 119 4.80 -7.33 4.92
CA PRO A 119 5.80 -6.34 5.31
C PRO A 119 6.91 -6.19 4.26
#